data_AF-A0A1Y5DVT9-F1
#
_entry.id   AF-A0A1Y5DVT9-F1
#
_cell.length_a   1.000
_cell.length_b   1.000
_cell.length_c   1.000
_cell.angle_alpha   90.00
_cell.angle_beta   90.00
_cell.angle_gamma   90.00
#
_symmetry.space_group_name_H-M   'P 1'
#
loop_
_entity.id
_entity.type
_entity.pdbx_description
1 polymer ?
#
loop_
_entity_poly.entity_id
_entity_poly.type
_entity_poly.pdbx_seq_one_letter_code
_entity_poly.pdbx_strand_id
1 'polypeptide(L)'
;HHPIGVSEVHLIMGSTIFLLFGIAPAAIGLALGLLVQGVFFAQFDLPQYGMNVTTLIIPLIAMSALAKKIVSPNTAYKDLSYVQALKLSTTYQAGIVLWVAFWAVYGQGFGAEALSSVALFGAAYMSVILIEPVLDLAILALAKSFSQLKSTPLFEKRLYSTITKD
;
A
#
# COMPACT_ATOMS: atom_id res chain seq x y z
N HIS A 1 10.50 -15.95 12.11
CA HIS A 1 9.33 -15.54 11.32
C HIS A 1 8.14 -16.33 11.83
N HIS A 2 7.27 -15.70 12.61
CA HIS A 2 6.07 -16.37 13.14
C HIS A 2 4.89 -15.89 12.28
N PRO A 3 4.29 -16.75 11.45
CA PRO A 3 3.09 -16.37 10.71
C PRO A 3 1.99 -16.08 11.74
N ILE A 4 1.44 -14.87 11.71
CA ILE A 4 0.24 -14.53 12.49
C ILE A 4 -0.94 -14.83 11.56
N GLY A 5 -1.42 -16.08 11.60
CA GLY A 5 -2.53 -16.54 10.77
C GLY A 5 -2.09 -16.91 9.34
N VAL A 6 -2.73 -16.30 8.33
CA VAL A 6 -2.65 -16.73 6.92
C VAL A 6 -1.52 -16.05 6.13
N SER A 7 -0.96 -14.93 6.62
CA SER A 7 0.06 -14.14 5.92
C SER A 7 0.87 -13.29 6.91
N GLU A 8 2.11 -12.94 6.55
CA GLU A 8 2.98 -12.12 7.37
C GLU A 8 2.61 -10.63 7.29
N VAL A 9 2.57 -9.95 8.43
CA VAL A 9 2.35 -8.49 8.47
C VAL A 9 3.68 -7.78 8.26
N HIS A 10 3.84 -7.13 7.12
CA HIS A 10 5.01 -6.30 6.79
C HIS A 10 4.58 -4.87 6.51
N LEU A 11 5.47 -3.92 6.79
CA LEU A 11 5.33 -2.55 6.30
C LEU A 11 5.53 -2.58 4.77
N ILE A 12 4.42 -2.63 4.04
CA ILE A 12 4.42 -2.69 2.57
C ILE A 12 4.76 -1.30 1.97
N MET A 13 4.46 -0.22 2.69
CA MET A 13 4.71 1.16 2.27
C MET A 13 4.07 1.47 0.90
N GLY A 14 2.97 0.77 0.57
CA GLY A 14 2.34 0.87 -0.75
C GLY A 14 1.76 2.26 -1.00
N SER A 15 1.22 2.91 0.06
CA SER A 15 0.83 4.32 0.02
C SER A 15 2.02 5.23 -0.23
N THR A 16 3.15 5.02 0.46
CA THR A 16 4.37 5.81 0.28
C THR A 16 4.90 5.72 -1.15
N ILE A 17 5.06 4.49 -1.67
CA ILE A 17 5.61 4.25 -3.02
C ILE A 17 4.67 4.84 -4.07
N PHE A 18 3.35 4.73 -3.89
CA PHE A 18 2.38 5.41 -4.75
C PHE A 18 2.53 6.94 -4.72
N LEU A 19 2.66 7.53 -3.53
CA LEU A 19 2.77 9.00 -3.40
C LEU A 19 4.07 9.53 -4.00
N LEU A 20 5.14 8.74 -3.97
CA LEU A 20 6.44 9.12 -4.51
C LEU A 20 6.54 8.90 -6.03
N PHE A 21 6.08 7.75 -6.52
CA PHE A 21 6.39 7.28 -7.88
C PHE A 21 5.14 7.09 -8.76
N GLY A 22 3.94 7.16 -8.19
CA GLY A 22 2.70 6.95 -8.90
C GLY A 22 2.31 5.47 -8.98
N ILE A 23 1.13 5.20 -9.55
CA ILE A 23 0.52 3.85 -9.50
C ILE A 23 1.31 2.79 -10.27
N ALA A 24 1.79 3.10 -11.48
CA ALA A 24 2.43 2.10 -12.33
C ALA A 24 3.82 1.68 -11.79
N PRO A 25 4.72 2.61 -11.42
CA PRO A 25 5.98 2.22 -10.78
C PRO A 25 5.78 1.54 -9.43
N ALA A 26 4.79 1.97 -8.64
CA ALA A 26 4.47 1.31 -7.38
C ALA A 26 4.02 -0.14 -7.57
N ALA A 27 3.09 -0.39 -8.50
CA ALA A 27 2.62 -1.76 -8.77
C ALA A 27 3.75 -2.68 -9.27
N ILE A 28 4.61 -2.18 -10.16
CA ILE A 28 5.77 -2.93 -10.66
C ILE A 28 6.76 -3.21 -9.54
N GLY A 29 7.10 -2.20 -8.74
CA GLY A 29 8.04 -2.34 -7.61
C GLY A 29 7.54 -3.34 -6.57
N LEU A 30 6.26 -3.31 -6.23
CA LEU A 30 5.66 -4.25 -5.28
C LEU A 30 5.66 -5.69 -5.83
N ALA A 31 5.29 -5.89 -7.11
CA ALA A 31 5.32 -7.21 -7.73
C ALA A 31 6.74 -7.78 -7.79
N LEU A 32 7.71 -6.98 -8.25
CA LEU A 32 9.12 -7.39 -8.32
C LEU A 32 9.70 -7.63 -6.93
N GLY A 33 9.38 -6.79 -5.95
CA GLY A 33 9.78 -6.97 -4.56
C GLY A 33 9.31 -8.30 -4.00
N LEU A 34 8.02 -8.64 -4.20
CA LEU A 34 7.47 -9.94 -3.83
C LEU A 34 8.14 -11.10 -4.58
N LEU A 35 8.49 -10.92 -5.87
CA LEU A 35 9.15 -11.96 -6.64
C LEU A 35 10.56 -12.24 -6.11
N VAL A 36 11.34 -11.18 -5.86
CA VAL A 36 12.67 -11.29 -5.27
C VAL A 36 12.59 -11.92 -3.88
N GLN A 37 11.63 -11.49 -3.05
CA GLN A 37 11.39 -12.09 -1.75
C GLN A 37 11.08 -13.59 -1.87
N GLY A 38 10.16 -13.96 -2.77
CA GLY A 38 9.79 -15.35 -3.03
C GLY A 38 10.97 -16.18 -3.53
N VAL A 39 11.76 -15.70 -4.48
CA VAL A 39 12.87 -16.48 -5.06
C VAL A 39 14.02 -16.69 -4.07
N PHE A 40 14.38 -15.67 -3.29
CA PHE A 40 15.60 -15.68 -2.49
C PHE A 40 15.39 -15.98 -1.00
N PHE A 41 14.22 -15.67 -0.43
CA PHE A 41 14.01 -15.70 1.02
C PHE A 41 12.77 -16.52 1.46
N ALA A 42 11.75 -16.62 0.61
CA ALA A 42 10.47 -17.25 0.93
C ALA A 42 9.93 -18.09 -0.24
N GLN A 43 10.68 -19.11 -0.67
CA GLN A 43 10.31 -19.93 -1.84
C GLN A 43 8.96 -20.64 -1.69
N PHE A 44 8.53 -20.87 -0.45
CA PHE A 44 7.21 -21.43 -0.15
C PHE A 44 6.06 -20.50 -0.55
N ASP A 45 6.29 -19.19 -0.72
CA ASP A 45 5.28 -18.22 -1.16
C ASP A 45 5.13 -18.17 -2.69
N LEU A 46 6.07 -18.73 -3.46
CA LEU A 46 6.03 -18.71 -4.93
C LEU A 46 4.74 -19.31 -5.53
N PRO A 47 4.19 -20.44 -5.03
CA PRO A 47 2.90 -20.94 -5.49
C PRO A 47 1.74 -19.95 -5.25
N GLN A 48 1.86 -19.10 -4.23
CA GLN A 48 0.86 -18.09 -3.86
C GLN A 48 1.20 -16.70 -4.46
N TYR A 49 2.23 -16.59 -5.28
CA TYR A 49 2.74 -15.31 -5.77
C TYR A 49 1.64 -14.45 -6.43
N GLY A 50 0.78 -15.04 -7.27
CA GLY A 50 -0.34 -14.31 -7.88
C GLY A 50 -1.36 -13.78 -6.86
N MET A 51 -1.65 -14.57 -5.82
CA MET A 51 -2.52 -14.17 -4.71
C MET A 51 -1.91 -12.98 -3.95
N ASN A 52 -0.61 -13.07 -3.65
CA ASN A 52 0.12 -12.02 -2.93
C ASN A 52 0.20 -10.73 -3.76
N VAL A 53 0.51 -10.83 -5.06
CA VAL A 53 0.54 -9.68 -5.97
C VAL A 53 -0.82 -8.99 -6.06
N THR A 54 -1.91 -9.75 -6.22
CA THR A 54 -3.25 -9.14 -6.32
C THR A 54 -3.69 -8.49 -5.01
N THR A 55 -3.30 -9.06 -3.87
CA THR A 55 -3.51 -8.48 -2.53
C THR A 55 -2.84 -7.13 -2.37
N LEU A 56 -1.73 -6.87 -3.08
CA LEU A 56 -1.09 -5.56 -3.07
C LEU A 56 -1.64 -4.61 -4.14
N ILE A 57 -1.83 -5.09 -5.37
CA ILE A 57 -2.14 -4.24 -6.52
C ILE A 57 -3.60 -3.78 -6.53
N ILE A 58 -4.56 -4.64 -6.16
CA ILE A 58 -5.97 -4.27 -6.23
C ILE A 58 -6.31 -3.16 -5.22
N PRO A 59 -5.88 -3.25 -3.95
CA PRO A 59 -6.03 -2.15 -3.00
C PRO A 59 -5.30 -0.88 -3.42
N LEU A 60 -4.13 -1.00 -4.08
CA LEU A 60 -3.37 0.14 -4.59
C LEU A 60 -4.16 0.91 -5.66
N ILE A 61 -4.80 0.19 -6.58
CA ILE A 61 -5.67 0.78 -7.60
C ILE A 61 -6.87 1.47 -6.94
N ALA A 62 -7.53 0.80 -5.99
CA ALA A 62 -8.68 1.36 -5.27
C ALA A 62 -8.30 2.64 -4.49
N MET A 63 -7.18 2.62 -3.77
CA MET A 63 -6.64 3.78 -3.07
C MET A 63 -6.31 4.91 -4.04
N SER A 64 -5.65 4.62 -5.18
CA SER A 64 -5.34 5.62 -6.21
C SER A 64 -6.59 6.31 -6.77
N ALA A 65 -7.66 5.55 -7.00
CA ALA A 65 -8.96 6.11 -7.39
C ALA A 65 -9.54 7.03 -6.30
N LEU A 66 -9.43 6.64 -5.03
CA LEU A 66 -9.91 7.44 -3.89
C LEU A 66 -9.03 8.65 -3.60
N ALA A 67 -7.73 8.60 -3.91
CA ALA A 67 -6.79 9.69 -3.73
C ALA A 67 -7.20 10.95 -4.50
N LYS A 68 -7.88 10.78 -5.66
CA LYS A 68 -8.46 11.89 -6.43
C LYS A 68 -9.57 12.63 -5.68
N LYS A 69 -10.24 11.97 -4.72
CA LYS A 69 -11.29 12.56 -3.86
C LYS A 69 -10.73 13.07 -2.53
N ILE A 70 -9.73 12.39 -1.95
CA ILE A 70 -9.12 12.75 -0.67
C ILE A 70 -8.17 13.94 -0.80
N VAL A 71 -7.41 14.00 -1.90
CA VAL A 71 -6.39 15.01 -2.14
C VAL A 71 -6.90 16.03 -3.13
N SER A 72 -7.14 17.26 -2.65
CA SER A 72 -7.57 18.38 -3.48
C SER A 72 -6.63 18.58 -4.68
N PRO A 73 -7.13 18.96 -5.87
CA PRO A 73 -6.30 19.28 -7.03
C PRO A 73 -5.18 20.29 -6.70
N ASN A 74 -5.45 21.23 -5.80
CA ASN A 74 -4.52 22.28 -5.37
C ASN A 74 -3.55 21.83 -4.24
N THR A 75 -3.46 20.54 -3.96
CA THR A 75 -2.53 19.99 -2.97
C THR A 75 -1.57 19.00 -3.65
N ALA A 76 -0.27 19.30 -3.57
CA ALA A 76 0.77 18.36 -3.99
C ALA A 76 0.95 17.26 -2.93
N TYR A 77 1.42 16.07 -3.33
CA TYR A 77 1.53 14.96 -2.36
C TYR A 77 2.53 15.21 -1.24
N LYS A 78 3.58 15.99 -1.47
CA LYS A 78 4.51 16.41 -0.41
C LYS A 78 3.89 17.31 0.67
N ASP A 79 2.72 17.90 0.38
CA ASP A 79 2.02 18.84 1.25
C ASP A 79 0.73 18.24 1.83
N LEU A 80 0.63 16.90 1.87
CA LEU A 80 -0.49 16.22 2.50
C LEU A 80 -0.55 16.47 4.00
N SER A 81 -1.77 16.69 4.50
CA SER A 81 -2.02 16.69 5.94
C SER A 81 -1.99 15.27 6.51
N TYR A 82 -1.78 15.16 7.83
CA TYR A 82 -1.83 13.88 8.54
C TYR A 82 -3.13 13.12 8.28
N VAL A 83 -4.27 13.82 8.31
CA VAL A 83 -5.58 13.21 8.07
C VAL A 83 -5.71 12.65 6.65
N GLN A 84 -5.12 13.32 5.65
CA GLN A 84 -5.13 12.81 4.27
C GLN A 84 -4.24 11.58 4.11
N ALA A 85 -3.03 11.59 4.69
CA ALA A 85 -2.15 10.42 4.70
C ALA A 85 -2.79 9.23 5.41
N LEU A 86 -3.39 9.46 6.58
CA LEU A 86 -4.11 8.43 7.34
C LEU A 86 -5.27 7.83 6.53
N LYS A 87 -6.07 8.65 5.85
CA LYS A 87 -7.16 8.15 4.99
C LYS A 87 -6.65 7.28 3.84
N LEU A 88 -5.54 7.67 3.21
CA LEU A 88 -4.94 6.90 2.12
C LEU A 88 -4.38 5.56 2.60
N SER A 89 -3.54 5.57 3.65
CA SER A 89 -2.99 4.35 4.25
C SER A 89 -4.12 3.44 4.76
N THR A 90 -5.12 3.97 5.48
CA THR A 90 -6.27 3.17 5.93
C THR A 90 -7.03 2.54 4.77
N THR A 91 -7.20 3.26 3.66
CA THR A 91 -7.86 2.71 2.45
C THR A 91 -7.06 1.55 1.87
N TYR A 92 -5.74 1.69 1.78
CA TYR A 92 -4.87 0.65 1.27
C TYR A 92 -4.89 -0.60 2.17
N GLN A 93 -4.71 -0.40 3.47
CA GLN A 93 -4.68 -1.48 4.47
C GLN A 93 -6.04 -2.19 4.59
N ALA A 94 -7.15 -1.44 4.61
CA ALA A 94 -8.48 -2.03 4.59
C ALA A 94 -8.73 -2.82 3.30
N GLY A 95 -8.26 -2.32 2.16
CA GLY A 95 -8.32 -3.05 0.90
C GLY A 95 -7.53 -4.36 0.95
N ILE A 96 -6.33 -4.37 1.54
CA ILE A 96 -5.52 -5.59 1.74
C ILE A 96 -6.31 -6.60 2.57
N VAL A 97 -6.83 -6.21 3.73
CA VAL A 97 -7.58 -7.10 4.61
C VAL A 97 -8.80 -7.68 3.89
N LEU A 98 -9.54 -6.86 3.14
CA LEU A 98 -10.69 -7.32 2.34
C LEU A 98 -10.28 -8.29 1.23
N TRP A 99 -9.15 -8.05 0.57
CA TRP A 99 -8.67 -8.93 -0.51
C TRP A 99 -8.13 -10.26 0.02
N VAL A 100 -7.48 -10.25 1.19
CA VAL A 100 -7.10 -11.47 1.92
C VAL A 100 -8.35 -12.23 2.36
N ALA A 101 -9.37 -11.54 2.86
CA ALA A 101 -10.64 -12.17 3.21
C ALA A 101 -11.29 -12.86 2.00
N PHE A 102 -11.27 -12.21 0.84
CA PHE A 102 -11.73 -12.79 -0.42
C PHE A 102 -10.98 -14.09 -0.73
N TRP A 103 -9.65 -14.09 -0.68
CA TRP A 103 -8.85 -15.28 -0.96
C TRP A 103 -9.02 -16.39 0.09
N ALA A 104 -9.14 -16.04 1.37
CA ALA A 104 -9.39 -17.00 2.45
C ALA A 104 -10.74 -17.71 2.25
N VAL A 105 -11.80 -16.94 1.96
CA VAL A 105 -13.12 -17.51 1.66
C VAL A 105 -13.11 -18.31 0.36
N TYR A 106 -12.40 -17.84 -0.67
CA TYR A 106 -12.29 -18.55 -1.95
C TYR A 106 -11.55 -19.89 -1.81
N GLY A 107 -10.48 -19.94 -1.02
CA GLY A 107 -9.64 -21.14 -0.86
C GLY A 107 -10.15 -22.12 0.19
N GLN A 108 -10.68 -21.64 1.32
CA GLN A 108 -11.08 -22.47 2.47
C GLN A 108 -12.61 -22.63 2.59
N GLY A 109 -13.38 -21.89 1.80
CA GLY A 109 -14.84 -21.82 1.91
C GLY A 109 -15.31 -20.80 2.96
N PHE A 110 -16.61 -20.48 2.91
CA PHE A 110 -17.22 -19.56 3.86
C PHE A 110 -17.54 -20.29 5.18
N GLY A 111 -16.63 -20.22 6.15
CA GLY A 111 -16.75 -20.89 7.45
C GLY A 111 -16.13 -20.10 8.60
N ALA A 112 -16.39 -20.54 9.84
CA ALA A 112 -15.91 -19.88 11.05
C ALA A 112 -14.37 -19.83 11.12
N GLU A 113 -13.69 -20.85 10.59
CA GLU A 113 -12.23 -20.94 10.54
C GLU A 113 -11.62 -19.85 9.62
N ALA A 114 -12.16 -19.67 8.42
CA ALA A 114 -11.75 -18.61 7.50
C ALA A 114 -11.99 -17.22 8.12
N LEU A 115 -13.15 -17.00 8.72
CA LEU A 115 -13.49 -15.73 9.40
C LEU A 115 -12.56 -15.44 10.58
N SER A 116 -12.24 -16.45 11.40
CA SER A 116 -11.33 -16.30 12.54
C SER A 116 -9.90 -15.98 12.08
N SER A 117 -9.44 -16.61 11.01
CA SER A 117 -8.10 -16.40 10.44
C SER A 117 -7.96 -15.00 9.83
N VAL A 118 -8.99 -14.53 9.13
CA VAL A 118 -9.08 -13.16 8.62
C VAL A 118 -9.16 -12.15 9.74
N ALA A 119 -9.91 -12.42 10.81
CA ALA A 119 -10.01 -11.53 11.96
C ALA A 119 -8.66 -11.34 12.67
N LEU A 120 -7.93 -12.43 12.90
CA LEU A 120 -6.57 -12.38 13.47
C LEU A 120 -5.61 -11.59 12.57
N PHE A 121 -5.65 -11.82 11.26
CA PHE A 121 -4.87 -11.09 10.28
C PHE A 121 -5.20 -9.59 10.29
N GLY A 122 -6.49 -9.24 10.26
CA GLY A 122 -6.96 -7.86 10.33
C GLY A 122 -6.55 -7.15 11.62
N ALA A 123 -6.62 -7.84 12.76
CA ALA A 123 -6.17 -7.31 14.04
C ALA A 123 -4.67 -6.98 14.05
N ALA A 124 -3.85 -7.81 13.40
CA ALA A 124 -2.42 -7.54 13.27
C ALA A 124 -2.16 -6.31 12.36
N TYR A 125 -2.96 -6.11 11.31
CA TYR A 125 -2.90 -4.95 10.41
C TYR A 125 -3.29 -3.62 11.07
N MET A 126 -4.01 -3.63 12.19
CA MET A 126 -4.33 -2.41 12.95
C MET A 126 -3.06 -1.69 13.44
N SER A 127 -1.99 -2.42 13.75
CA SER A 127 -0.71 -1.82 14.13
C SER A 127 -0.08 -1.04 12.97
N VAL A 128 -0.20 -1.55 11.74
CA VAL A 128 0.31 -0.93 10.51
C VAL A 128 -0.43 0.37 10.20
N ILE A 129 -1.76 0.37 10.31
CA ILE A 129 -2.60 1.56 10.10
C ILE A 129 -2.20 2.73 11.01
N LEU A 130 -1.70 2.46 12.21
CA LEU A 130 -1.25 3.50 13.14
C LEU A 130 0.16 4.02 12.83
N ILE A 131 1.05 3.14 12.39
CA ILE A 131 2.48 3.44 12.19
C ILE A 131 2.75 4.03 10.81
N GLU A 132 2.19 3.44 9.76
CA GLU A 132 2.49 3.78 8.36
C GLU A 132 2.18 5.24 7.99
N PRO A 133 1.07 5.87 8.43
CA PRO A 133 0.81 7.29 8.13
C PRO A 133 1.88 8.23 8.70
N VAL A 134 2.48 7.88 9.84
CA VAL A 134 3.56 8.68 10.46
C VAL A 134 4.82 8.58 9.61
N LEU A 135 5.15 7.37 9.14
CA LEU A 135 6.29 7.12 8.26
C LEU A 135 6.10 7.80 6.89
N ASP A 136 4.88 7.73 6.32
CA ASP A 136 4.52 8.41 5.08
C ASP A 136 4.83 9.91 5.17
N LEU A 137 4.38 10.57 6.23
CA LEU A 137 4.62 12.00 6.42
C LEU A 137 6.09 12.32 6.65
N ALA A 138 6.83 11.48 7.39
CA ALA A 138 8.26 11.66 7.59
C ALA A 138 9.02 11.60 6.25
N ILE A 139 8.68 10.63 5.39
CA ILE A 139 9.29 10.46 4.07
C ILE A 139 8.91 11.60 3.13
N LEU A 140 7.64 12.03 3.13
CA LEU A 140 7.19 13.16 2.34
C LEU A 140 7.84 14.48 2.80
N ALA A 141 8.02 14.67 4.12
CA ALA A 141 8.74 15.80 4.67
C ALA A 141 10.21 15.80 4.25
N LEU A 142 10.87 14.64 4.26
CA LEU A 142 12.23 14.48 3.73
C LEU A 142 12.27 14.83 2.24
N ALA A 143 11.35 14.31 1.42
CA ALA A 143 11.27 14.62 0.00
C ALA A 143 11.10 16.14 -0.25
N LYS A 144 10.35 16.83 0.60
CA LYS A 144 10.20 18.30 0.54
C LYS A 144 11.51 19.05 0.76
N SER A 145 12.42 18.52 1.58
CA SER A 145 13.73 19.10 1.85
C SER A 145 14.70 19.00 0.66
N PHE A 146 14.42 18.14 -0.33
CA PHE A 146 15.26 17.95 -1.52
C PHE A 146 14.63 18.58 -2.76
N SER A 147 14.71 19.91 -2.86
CA SER A 147 14.19 20.68 -4.02
C SER A 147 14.84 20.33 -5.36
N GLN A 148 15.97 19.63 -5.36
CA GLN A 148 16.72 19.19 -6.54
C GLN A 148 16.07 17.98 -7.26
N LEU A 149 15.16 17.25 -6.59
CA LEU A 149 14.45 16.11 -7.17
C LEU A 149 13.28 16.52 -8.09
N LYS A 150 12.94 17.83 -8.14
CA LYS A 150 11.83 18.39 -8.93
C LYS A 150 11.96 18.15 -10.44
N SER A 151 13.18 17.99 -10.95
CA SER A 151 13.50 17.88 -12.37
C SER A 151 13.77 16.45 -12.84
N THR A 152 13.62 15.45 -11.97
CA THR A 152 13.92 14.05 -12.30
C THR A 152 12.66 13.32 -12.74
N PRO A 153 12.63 12.64 -13.90
CA PRO A 153 11.45 11.94 -14.42
C PRO A 153 11.06 10.68 -13.62
N LEU A 154 11.79 10.38 -12.56
CA LEU A 154 11.56 9.20 -11.71
C LEU A 154 10.38 9.39 -10.74
N PHE A 155 10.04 10.62 -10.36
CA PHE A 155 8.99 10.88 -9.39
C PHE A 155 7.65 11.23 -10.04
N GLU A 156 6.56 10.92 -9.34
CA GLU A 156 5.21 11.30 -9.75
C GLU A 156 5.11 12.82 -9.85
N LYS A 157 4.55 13.34 -10.96
CA LYS A 157 4.46 14.79 -11.19
C LYS A 157 3.73 15.48 -10.03
N ARG A 158 2.66 14.83 -9.56
CA ARG A 158 1.83 15.31 -8.46
C ARG A 158 2.54 15.33 -7.09
N LEU A 159 3.73 14.72 -6.98
CA LEU A 159 4.59 14.86 -5.80
C LEU A 159 4.98 16.32 -5.57
N TYR A 160 5.31 17.05 -6.64
CA TYR A 160 5.79 18.43 -6.56
C TYR A 160 4.84 19.47 -7.18
N SER A 161 3.83 19.06 -7.93
CA SER A 161 2.89 19.95 -8.62
C SER A 161 1.43 19.72 -8.23
N THR A 162 0.66 20.80 -8.19
CA THR A 162 -0.79 20.75 -8.15
C THR A 162 -1.37 20.42 -9.53
N ILE A 163 -2.59 19.90 -9.59
CA ILE A 163 -3.34 19.77 -10.83
C ILE A 163 -4.07 21.09 -11.03
N THR A 164 -3.54 21.99 -11.88
CA THR A 164 -4.29 23.14 -12.37
C THR A 164 -5.41 22.64 -13.27
N LYS A 165 -6.67 22.97 -12.93
CA LYS A 165 -7.77 22.89 -13.89
C LYS A 165 -7.66 24.12 -14.79
N ASP A 166 -7.29 23.91 -16.03
CA ASP A 166 -7.56 24.87 -17.11
C ASP A 166 -9.08 24.90 -17.39
#